data_AF-A0A511TI02-F1
#
_entry.id   AF-A0A511TI02-F1
#
_cell.length_a   1.000
_cell.length_b   1.000
_cell.length_c   1.000
_cell.angle_alpha   90.00
_cell.angle_beta   90.00
_cell.angle_gamma   90.00
#
_symmetry.space_group_name_H-M   'P 1'
#
loop_
_entity.id
_entity.type
_entity.pdbx_description
1 polymer ?
#
loop_
_entity_poly.entity_id
_entity_poly.type
_entity_poly.pdbx_seq_one_letter_code
_entity_poly.pdbx_strand_id
1 'polypeptide(L)'
;MKLLRPSLGVLLAAGFFVAPMRSDAATVRVGLGADYWIDQSAAFSFLLGVEGRLAGPLSIGARFGASLITDGNDVGIPLDLVLRANIASAGVYVEGLVGPWIVMGRGDALRAHAAFGFGLQGKAASIGVEVGYLDPDPVIGLRLGYKF
;
A
#
# COMPACT_ATOMS: atom_id res chain seq x y z
N MET A 1 -29.12 13.79 -1.20
CA MET A 1 -27.73 13.35 -0.94
C MET A 1 -26.80 13.89 -2.03
N LYS A 2 -26.31 15.14 -1.91
CA LYS A 2 -25.49 15.82 -2.95
C LYS A 2 -24.24 16.52 -2.38
N LEU A 3 -23.72 16.06 -1.23
CA LEU A 3 -22.60 16.70 -0.52
C LEU A 3 -21.32 15.85 -0.44
N LEU A 4 -21.29 14.65 -1.01
CA LEU A 4 -20.13 13.74 -0.97
C LEU A 4 -19.18 13.86 -2.18
N ARG A 5 -19.57 14.62 -3.21
CA ARG A 5 -18.75 14.83 -4.43
C ARG A 5 -17.57 15.81 -4.26
N PRO A 6 -17.63 16.90 -3.48
CA PRO A 6 -16.49 17.81 -3.36
C PRO A 6 -15.39 17.27 -2.44
N SER A 7 -15.71 16.37 -1.51
CA SER A 7 -14.75 15.80 -0.56
C SER A 7 -13.73 14.87 -1.22
N LEU A 8 -14.15 14.10 -2.22
CA LEU A 8 -13.26 13.21 -2.97
C LEU A 8 -12.27 14.01 -3.84
N GLY A 9 -12.74 15.10 -4.45
CA GLY A 9 -11.90 16.00 -5.26
C GLY A 9 -10.88 16.76 -4.41
N VAL A 10 -11.25 17.16 -3.19
CA VAL A 10 -10.33 17.81 -2.24
C VAL A 10 -9.29 16.83 -1.69
N LEU A 11 -9.65 15.57 -1.42
CA LEU A 11 -8.70 14.52 -1.03
C LEU A 11 -7.73 14.16 -2.16
N LEU A 12 -8.21 14.04 -3.40
CA LEU A 12 -7.38 13.83 -4.59
C LEU A 12 -6.44 15.02 -4.85
N ALA A 13 -6.95 16.25 -4.71
CA ALA A 13 -6.14 17.46 -4.85
C ALA A 13 -5.09 17.58 -3.72
N ALA A 14 -5.45 17.25 -2.48
CA ALA A 14 -4.51 17.25 -1.36
C ALA A 14 -3.38 16.22 -1.58
N GLY A 15 -3.68 15.05 -2.15
CA GLY A 15 -2.67 14.07 -2.54
C GLY A 15 -1.68 14.58 -3.58
N PHE A 16 -2.12 15.44 -4.51
CA PHE A 16 -1.27 16.03 -5.55
C PHE A 16 -0.36 17.15 -5.02
N PHE A 17 -0.77 17.85 -3.95
CA PHE A 17 -0.01 18.96 -3.35
C PHE A 17 1.00 18.54 -2.27
N VAL A 18 1.02 17.26 -1.88
CA VAL A 18 2.07 16.69 -1.01
C VAL A 18 3.18 16.02 -1.85
N ALA A 19 3.41 16.51 -3.07
CA ALA A 19 4.63 16.18 -3.79
C ALA A 19 5.83 16.86 -3.09
N PRO A 20 6.87 16.11 -2.67
CA PRO A 20 8.02 16.72 -2.01
C PRO A 20 8.71 17.72 -2.95
N MET A 21 8.73 19.00 -2.55
CA MET A 21 9.43 20.10 -3.26
C MET A 21 10.97 19.98 -3.20
N ARG A 22 11.51 18.82 -2.82
CA ARG A 22 12.95 18.56 -2.77
C ARG A 22 13.27 17.46 -3.76
N SER A 23 14.24 17.76 -4.62
CA SER A 23 14.90 16.81 -5.53
C SER A 23 15.76 15.80 -4.74
N ASP A 24 15.21 15.19 -3.69
CA ASP A 24 15.77 13.96 -3.13
C ASP A 24 15.31 12.81 -4.03
N ALA A 25 16.22 11.91 -4.39
CA ALA A 25 15.90 10.81 -5.29
C ALA A 25 14.78 9.95 -4.68
N ALA A 26 13.66 9.85 -5.39
CA ALA A 26 12.57 8.97 -4.97
C ALA A 26 13.10 7.53 -4.93
N THR A 27 12.86 6.84 -3.82
CA THR A 27 13.15 5.41 -3.71
C THR A 27 12.05 4.66 -4.43
N VAL A 28 12.42 3.83 -5.40
CA VAL A 28 11.49 2.94 -6.10
C VAL A 28 11.61 1.56 -5.51
N ARG A 29 10.47 0.90 -5.27
CA ARG A 29 10.40 -0.44 -4.72
C ARG A 29 9.48 -1.30 -5.56
N VAL A 30 9.98 -2.45 -5.98
CA VAL A 30 9.13 -3.54 -6.48
C VAL A 30 8.89 -4.51 -5.34
N GLY A 31 7.66 -5.00 -5.21
CA GLY A 31 7.28 -5.90 -4.16
C GLY A 31 6.33 -7.00 -4.60
N LEU A 32 6.32 -8.06 -3.81
CA LEU A 32 5.40 -9.17 -3.91
C LEU A 32 4.60 -9.29 -2.61
N GLY A 33 3.33 -9.62 -2.74
CA GLY A 33 2.40 -9.83 -1.65
C GLY A 33 1.77 -11.21 -1.71
N ALA A 34 1.62 -11.84 -0.56
CA ALA A 34 0.77 -13.01 -0.39
C ALA A 34 -0.14 -12.74 0.79
N ASP A 35 -1.40 -12.47 0.51
CA ASP A 35 -2.42 -12.04 1.44
C ASP A 35 -3.43 -13.15 1.67
N TYR A 36 -3.88 -13.29 2.91
CA TYR A 36 -5.06 -14.04 3.27
C TYR A 36 -6.14 -13.04 3.66
N TRP A 37 -7.11 -12.88 2.76
CA TRP A 37 -8.29 -12.06 2.96
C TRP A 37 -9.31 -12.90 3.72
N ILE A 38 -9.50 -12.58 5.00
CA ILE A 38 -10.29 -13.38 5.93
C ILE A 38 -11.71 -13.55 5.39
N ASP A 39 -12.22 -14.77 5.50
CA ASP A 39 -13.55 -15.18 5.01
C ASP A 39 -13.77 -15.02 3.50
N GLN A 40 -12.71 -14.70 2.74
CA GLN A 40 -12.76 -14.53 1.29
C GLN A 40 -11.85 -15.55 0.60
N SER A 41 -10.55 -15.27 0.49
CA SER A 41 -9.58 -16.16 -0.17
C SER A 41 -8.13 -15.67 -0.03
N ALA A 42 -7.19 -16.36 -0.67
CA ALA A 42 -5.84 -15.85 -0.85
C ALA A 42 -5.81 -14.80 -1.98
N ALA A 43 -4.93 -13.80 -1.83
CA ALA A 43 -4.63 -12.84 -2.89
C ALA A 43 -3.11 -12.70 -3.07
N PHE A 44 -2.66 -12.70 -4.32
CA PHE A 44 -1.24 -12.58 -4.66
C PHE A 44 -0.99 -11.30 -5.42
N SER A 45 -0.11 -10.46 -4.89
CA SER A 45 0.05 -9.08 -5.36
C SER A 45 1.44 -8.83 -5.93
N PHE A 46 1.50 -8.11 -7.05
CA PHE A 46 2.70 -7.45 -7.54
C PHE A 46 2.54 -5.94 -7.30
N LEU A 47 3.49 -5.34 -6.59
CA LEU A 47 3.38 -3.99 -6.05
C LEU A 47 4.55 -3.13 -6.53
N LEU A 48 4.27 -1.89 -6.89
CA LEU A 48 5.23 -0.84 -7.16
C LEU A 48 5.02 0.28 -6.14
N GLY A 49 6.05 0.57 -5.37
CA GLY A 49 6.11 1.67 -4.41
C GLY A 49 7.03 2.77 -4.90
N VAL A 50 6.62 4.02 -4.73
CA VAL A 50 7.46 5.20 -4.93
C VAL A 50 7.39 6.04 -3.67
N GLU A 51 8.52 6.19 -2.99
CA GLU A 51 8.62 6.87 -1.69
C GLU A 51 9.63 8.02 -1.77
N GLY A 52 9.22 9.19 -1.29
CA GLY A 52 10.09 10.33 -1.07
C GLY A 52 10.41 10.48 0.42
N ARG A 53 11.62 10.92 0.74
CA ARG A 53 11.99 11.20 2.13
C ARG A 53 11.21 12.40 2.66
N LEU A 54 10.57 12.25 3.81
CA LEU A 54 9.84 13.32 4.48
C LEU A 54 10.72 14.01 5.53
N ALA A 55 11.13 13.27 6.56
CA ALA A 55 11.99 13.77 7.64
C ALA A 55 12.65 12.60 8.40
N GLY A 56 13.95 12.71 8.69
CA GLY A 56 14.65 11.69 9.47
C GLY A 56 14.51 10.29 8.85
N PRO A 57 13.96 9.28 9.57
CA PRO A 57 13.69 7.93 9.05
C PRO A 57 12.36 7.82 8.29
N LEU A 58 11.53 8.87 8.29
CA LEU A 58 10.19 8.88 7.70
C LEU A 58 10.23 9.20 6.21
N SER A 59 9.47 8.42 5.45
CA SER A 59 9.23 8.57 4.02
C SER A 59 7.73 8.52 3.77
N ILE A 60 7.28 9.27 2.77
CA ILE A 60 5.88 9.29 2.32
C ILE A 60 5.86 8.97 0.82
N GLY A 61 4.84 8.23 0.39
CA GLY A 61 4.76 7.78 -0.98
C GLY A 61 3.44 7.16 -1.33
N ALA A 62 3.44 6.48 -2.48
CA ALA A 62 2.31 5.70 -2.93
C ALA A 62 2.78 4.29 -3.28
N ARG A 63 1.86 3.32 -3.12
CA ARG A 63 2.02 1.94 -3.52
C ARG A 63 0.83 1.52 -4.37
N PHE A 64 1.09 0.98 -5.54
CA PHE A 64 0.05 0.50 -6.44
C PHE A 64 0.47 -0.77 -7.15
N GLY A 65 -0.46 -1.50 -7.74
CA GLY A 65 -0.11 -2.77 -8.35
C GLY A 65 -1.26 -3.54 -8.93
N ALA A 66 -1.05 -4.84 -9.08
CA ALA A 66 -2.07 -5.79 -9.49
C ALA A 66 -2.08 -6.96 -8.51
N SER A 67 -3.26 -7.42 -8.14
CA SER A 67 -3.49 -8.53 -7.24
C SER A 67 -4.38 -9.56 -7.92
N LEU A 68 -4.01 -10.83 -7.84
CA LEU A 68 -4.85 -11.96 -8.25
C LEU A 68 -5.53 -12.52 -7.01
N ILE A 69 -6.85 -12.41 -6.96
CA ILE A 69 -7.68 -12.98 -5.90
C ILE A 69 -8.11 -14.36 -6.37
N THR A 70 -7.73 -15.40 -5.62
CA THR A 70 -7.81 -16.78 -6.12
C THR A 70 -9.23 -17.31 -6.25
N ASP A 71 -10.14 -16.81 -5.41
CA ASP A 71 -11.55 -17.15 -5.52
C ASP A 71 -12.23 -16.26 -6.57
N GLY A 72 -12.68 -16.88 -7.67
CA GLY A 72 -13.29 -16.19 -8.82
C GLY A 72 -12.32 -15.79 -9.94
N ASN A 73 -10.99 -15.91 -9.75
CA ASN A 73 -9.96 -15.34 -10.62
C ASN A 73 -10.11 -13.82 -10.82
N ASP A 74 -10.49 -13.14 -9.75
CA ASP A 74 -10.71 -11.70 -9.75
C ASP A 74 -9.38 -10.94 -9.73
N VAL A 75 -9.41 -9.70 -10.22
CA VAL A 75 -8.23 -8.82 -10.26
C VAL A 75 -8.45 -7.62 -9.35
N GLY A 76 -7.56 -7.44 -8.38
CA GLY A 76 -7.47 -6.27 -7.53
C GLY A 76 -6.41 -5.29 -8.02
N ILE A 77 -6.68 -3.99 -7.91
CA ILE A 77 -5.70 -2.92 -8.15
C ILE A 77 -5.59 -2.12 -6.85
N PRO A 78 -4.60 -2.40 -5.99
CA PRO A 78 -4.31 -1.58 -4.82
C PRO A 78 -3.82 -0.20 -5.25
N LEU A 79 -4.27 0.85 -4.56
CA LEU A 79 -3.85 2.24 -4.74
C LEU A 79 -3.68 2.89 -3.35
N ASP A 80 -2.58 2.59 -2.66
CA ASP A 80 -2.35 3.02 -1.28
C ASP A 80 -1.45 4.26 -1.21
N LEU A 81 -1.79 5.20 -0.32
CA LEU A 81 -0.83 6.13 0.25
C LEU A 81 -0.05 5.41 1.34
N VAL A 82 1.26 5.66 1.42
CA VAL A 82 2.16 4.97 2.35
C VAL A 82 2.91 6.00 3.18
N LEU A 83 2.93 5.79 4.49
CA LEU A 83 3.84 6.45 5.42
C LEU A 83 4.75 5.39 6.03
N ARG A 84 6.06 5.51 5.83
CA ARG A 84 7.03 4.48 6.19
C ARG A 84 8.17 5.02 7.02
N ALA A 85 8.48 4.39 8.14
CA ALA A 85 9.66 4.68 8.94
C ALA A 85 10.70 3.56 8.79
N ASN A 86 11.89 3.90 8.30
CA ASN A 86 13.02 2.97 8.20
C ASN A 86 14.01 3.21 9.35
N ILE A 87 14.11 2.25 10.28
CA ILE A 87 14.98 2.35 11.46
C ILE A 87 16.28 1.61 11.14
N ALA A 88 17.21 2.33 10.51
CA ALA A 88 18.46 1.75 9.99
C ALA A 88 19.32 1.06 11.07
N SER A 89 19.34 1.60 12.29
CA SER A 89 20.11 1.03 13.41
C SER A 89 19.63 -0.36 13.83
N ALA A 90 18.34 -0.65 13.64
CA ALA A 90 17.73 -1.92 14.00
C ALA A 90 17.47 -2.83 12.78
N GLY A 91 17.69 -2.32 11.55
CA GLY A 91 17.40 -3.08 10.33
C GLY A 91 15.92 -3.42 10.17
N VAL A 92 15.04 -2.56 10.69
CA VAL A 92 13.58 -2.77 10.66
C VAL A 92 12.86 -1.61 9.99
N TYR A 93 11.63 -1.86 9.57
CA TYR A 93 10.70 -0.82 9.14
C TYR A 93 9.32 -1.02 9.77
N VAL A 94 8.59 0.08 9.84
CA VAL A 94 7.15 0.10 10.08
C VAL A 94 6.49 1.00 9.05
N GLU A 95 5.27 0.67 8.65
CA GLU A 95 4.52 1.44 7.65
C GLU A 95 3.02 1.44 7.96
N GLY A 96 2.38 2.55 7.64
CA GLY A 96 0.93 2.68 7.59
C GLY A 96 0.50 2.91 6.15
N LEU A 97 -0.59 2.27 5.76
CA LEU A 97 -1.14 2.35 4.41
C LEU A 97 -2.63 2.68 4.47
N VAL A 98 -3.09 3.49 3.53
CA VAL A 98 -4.51 3.79 3.35
C VAL A 98 -4.80 4.11 1.88
N GLY A 99 -5.87 3.55 1.34
CA GLY A 99 -6.24 3.80 -0.04
C GLY A 99 -7.41 2.93 -0.51
N PRO A 100 -7.86 3.09 -1.75
CA PRO A 100 -8.80 2.16 -2.35
C PRO A 100 -8.11 0.96 -2.99
N TRP A 101 -8.81 -0.16 -3.02
CA TRP A 101 -8.59 -1.25 -3.97
C TRP A 101 -9.70 -1.25 -4.99
N ILE A 102 -9.34 -1.35 -6.27
CA ILE A 102 -10.31 -1.58 -7.34
C ILE A 102 -10.37 -3.08 -7.61
N VAL A 103 -11.47 -3.74 -7.24
CA VAL A 103 -11.66 -5.19 -7.41
C VAL A 103 -12.60 -5.46 -8.57
N MET A 104 -12.08 -6.01 -9.66
CA MET A 104 -12.85 -6.37 -10.84
C MET A 104 -13.30 -7.83 -10.74
N GLY A 105 -14.57 -8.08 -11.09
CA GLY A 105 -15.18 -9.43 -11.06
C GLY A 105 -16.08 -9.70 -9.85
N ARG A 106 -16.12 -8.80 -8.86
CA ARG A 106 -17.04 -8.83 -7.71
C ARG A 106 -18.05 -7.68 -7.74
N GLY A 107 -19.11 -7.80 -6.93
CA GLY A 107 -20.22 -6.85 -6.89
C GLY A 107 -19.81 -5.39 -6.61
N ASP A 108 -18.95 -5.18 -5.61
CA ASP A 108 -18.40 -3.85 -5.30
C ASP A 108 -16.99 -3.68 -5.86
N ALA A 109 -16.88 -2.77 -6.82
CA ALA A 109 -15.64 -2.52 -7.53
C ALA A 109 -14.64 -1.70 -6.73
N LEU A 110 -15.07 -0.88 -5.78
CA LEU A 110 -14.19 -0.04 -4.97
C LEU A 110 -14.28 -0.47 -3.51
N ARG A 111 -13.15 -0.86 -2.91
CA ARG A 111 -13.07 -1.26 -1.51
C ARG A 111 -12.09 -0.37 -0.76
N ALA A 112 -12.47 0.07 0.42
CA ALA A 112 -11.56 0.83 1.28
C ALA A 112 -10.51 -0.11 1.88
N HIS A 113 -9.27 0.31 1.86
CA HIS A 113 -8.13 -0.42 2.41
C HIS A 113 -7.38 0.46 3.42
N ALA A 114 -7.08 -0.12 4.57
CA ALA A 114 -6.19 0.46 5.55
C ALA A 114 -5.37 -0.66 6.21
N ALA A 115 -4.07 -0.47 6.34
CA ALA A 115 -3.19 -1.50 6.87
C ALA A 115 -2.00 -0.90 7.64
N PHE A 116 -1.42 -1.75 8.47
CA PHE A 116 -0.17 -1.52 9.17
C PHE A 116 0.80 -2.65 8.82
N GLY A 117 2.00 -2.29 8.41
CA GLY A 117 3.06 -3.21 8.05
C GLY A 117 4.29 -3.04 8.95
N PHE A 118 4.99 -4.13 9.20
CA PHE A 118 6.29 -4.10 9.85
C PHE A 118 7.17 -5.26 9.36
N GLY A 119 8.48 -5.06 9.40
CA GLY A 119 9.39 -6.09 8.92
C GLY A 119 10.86 -5.72 9.00
N LEU A 120 11.67 -6.56 8.37
CA LEU A 120 13.12 -6.41 8.27
C LEU A 120 13.49 -5.69 6.97
N GLN A 121 14.43 -4.77 7.07
CA GLN A 121 14.96 -3.99 5.96
C GLN A 121 16.46 -4.21 5.82
N GLY A 122 16.86 -4.88 4.75
CA GLY A 122 18.25 -4.99 4.31
C GLY A 122 18.67 -3.82 3.41
N LYS A 123 19.86 -3.94 2.81
CA LYS A 123 20.42 -2.93 1.90
C LYS A 123 19.62 -2.71 0.62
N ALA A 124 18.98 -3.75 0.09
CA ALA A 124 18.15 -3.70 -1.12
C ALA A 124 16.84 -4.48 -0.94
N ALA A 125 16.87 -5.61 -0.22
CA ALA A 125 15.69 -6.41 0.03
C ALA A 125 14.99 -6.07 1.36
N SER A 126 13.69 -6.34 1.44
CA SER A 126 12.90 -6.31 2.67
C SER A 126 11.93 -7.48 2.72
N ILE A 127 11.63 -7.95 3.93
CA ILE A 127 10.58 -8.94 4.23
C ILE A 127 9.74 -8.43 5.40
N GLY A 128 8.44 -8.62 5.36
CA GLY A 128 7.58 -8.21 6.45
C GLY A 128 6.20 -8.82 6.41
N VAL A 129 5.40 -8.38 7.36
CA VAL A 129 3.99 -8.74 7.52
C VAL A 129 3.16 -7.47 7.42
N GLU A 130 2.00 -7.58 6.81
CA GLU A 130 0.97 -6.54 6.74
C GLU A 130 -0.29 -7.08 7.41
N VAL A 131 -0.91 -6.27 8.27
CA VAL A 131 -2.22 -6.55 8.86
C VAL A 131 -3.11 -5.35 8.59
N GLY A 132 -4.33 -5.61 8.15
CA GLY A 132 -5.20 -4.54 7.71
C GLY A 132 -6.64 -4.95 7.60
N TYR A 133 -7.39 -4.07 6.96
CA TYR A 133 -8.79 -4.21 6.67
C TYR A 133 -9.04 -3.82 5.23
N LEU A 134 -9.63 -4.72 4.48
CA LEU A 134 -10.08 -4.51 3.10
C LEU A 134 -11.59 -4.72 3.11
N ASP A 135 -12.32 -3.60 3.11
CA ASP A 135 -13.75 -3.56 3.39
C ASP A 135 -14.52 -4.66 2.62
N PRO A 136 -15.30 -5.52 3.30
CA PRO A 136 -15.64 -5.51 4.74
C PRO A 136 -14.84 -6.48 5.62
N ASP A 137 -13.73 -7.05 5.15
CA ASP A 137 -13.05 -8.14 5.87
C ASP A 137 -11.59 -7.81 6.21
N PRO A 138 -11.07 -8.34 7.33
CA PRO A 138 -9.66 -8.22 7.66
C PRO A 138 -8.75 -8.89 6.62
N VAL A 139 -7.52 -8.42 6.53
CA VAL A 139 -6.47 -9.03 5.70
C VAL A 139 -5.17 -9.15 6.50
N ILE A 140 -4.48 -10.27 6.32
CA ILE A 140 -3.11 -10.47 6.81
C ILE A 140 -2.25 -10.98 5.66
N GLY A 141 -1.06 -10.43 5.49
CA GLY A 141 -0.23 -10.75 4.35
C GLY A 141 1.25 -10.74 4.64
N LEU A 142 1.98 -11.48 3.81
CA LEU A 142 3.42 -11.41 3.70
C LEU A 142 3.80 -10.41 2.63
N ARG A 143 4.92 -9.72 2.86
CA ARG A 143 5.49 -8.73 1.95
C ARG A 143 6.94 -9.06 1.68
N LEU A 144 7.31 -9.09 0.41
CA LEU A 144 8.69 -9.08 -0.06
C LEU A 144 8.90 -7.80 -0.88
N GLY A 145 10.06 -7.17 -0.73
CA GLY A 145 10.38 -5.93 -1.45
C GLY A 145 11.82 -5.89 -1.89
N TYR A 146 12.06 -5.24 -3.03
CA TYR A 146 13.37 -4.89 -3.55
C TYR A 146 13.38 -3.41 -3.90
N LYS A 147 14.28 -2.64 -3.30
CA LYS A 147 14.46 -1.20 -3.57
C LYS A 147 15.61 -0.95 -4.53
N PHE A 148 15.43 0.04 -5.40
CA PHE A 148 16.39 0.53 -6.38
C PHE A 148 16.94 1.89 -5.96
#